data_AF-A0A7W0UZG9-F1
#
_entry.id   AF-A0A7W0UZG9-F1
#
_cell.length_a   1.000
_cell.length_b   1.000
_cell.length_c   1.000
_cell.angle_alpha   90.00
_cell.angle_beta   90.00
_cell.angle_gamma   90.00
#
_symmetry.space_group_name_H-M   'P 1'
#
loop_
_entity.id
_entity.type
_entity.pdbx_description
1 polymer ?
#
loop_
_entity_poly.entity_id
_entity_poly.type
_entity_poly.pdbx_seq_one_letter_code
_entity_poly.pdbx_strand_id
1 'polypeptide(L)'
;MDSVSLWADTSQPSAEADRARQPTPLAKALSCKPVEAESGEPSATDQSRLFDLLGKIDYRVLAGEPLYIQVRGTAYKVLYGVYWRSIYSGAQYWGLRCEEIAREMWTEGPEPTAQIDVPICYTTDGWMIEEQSLRFLLHREWRYERMKDEE
;
A
#
# COMPACT_ATOMS: atom_id res chain seq x y z
N MET A 1 64.57 22.54 -34.00
CA MET A 1 63.67 21.90 -34.99
C MET A 1 62.51 21.36 -34.19
N ASP A 2 61.57 22.27 -34.00
CA ASP A 2 60.53 22.23 -32.98
C ASP A 2 59.34 21.38 -33.42
N SER A 3 58.81 20.64 -32.46
CA SER A 3 57.64 19.78 -32.59
C SER A 3 56.37 20.64 -32.51
N VAL A 4 55.47 20.42 -33.46
CA VAL A 4 54.20 21.14 -33.62
C VAL A 4 53.11 20.46 -32.78
N SER A 5 52.44 21.26 -31.95
CA SER A 5 51.27 20.91 -31.12
C SER A 5 49.97 20.73 -31.94
N LEU A 6 48.86 20.49 -31.22
CA LEU A 6 47.43 20.49 -31.59
C LEU A 6 46.89 19.10 -32.05
N TRP A 7 45.85 18.47 -31.47
CA TRP A 7 44.65 18.93 -30.74
C TRP A 7 44.24 17.92 -29.64
N ALA A 8 43.44 18.41 -28.68
CA ALA A 8 42.79 17.68 -27.60
C ALA A 8 41.70 16.72 -28.10
N ASP A 9 41.51 15.61 -27.40
CA ASP A 9 40.17 15.05 -27.24
C ASP A 9 39.96 14.52 -25.82
N THR A 10 38.89 15.00 -25.22
CA THR A 10 38.48 14.84 -23.84
C THR A 10 37.48 13.70 -23.81
N SER A 11 37.92 12.50 -23.42
CA SER A 11 36.99 11.42 -23.08
C SER A 11 36.86 11.32 -21.57
N GLN A 12 36.00 12.18 -21.00
CA GLN A 12 35.41 11.98 -19.69
C GLN A 12 34.47 10.75 -19.75
N PRO A 13 34.54 9.80 -18.81
CA PRO A 13 33.49 8.81 -18.67
C PRO A 13 32.22 9.50 -18.13
N SER A 14 31.14 9.43 -18.91
CA SER A 14 29.83 10.01 -18.60
C SER A 14 29.30 9.55 -17.25
N ALA A 15 29.21 10.49 -16.30
CA ALA A 15 28.56 10.35 -15.01
C ALA A 15 27.02 10.41 -15.10
N GLU A 16 26.42 9.83 -16.14
CA GLU A 16 24.98 9.85 -16.39
C GLU A 16 24.31 8.48 -16.30
N ALA A 17 25.07 7.41 -16.06
CA ALA A 17 24.53 6.05 -15.97
C ALA A 17 23.87 5.71 -14.61
N ASP A 18 23.98 6.56 -13.59
CA ASP A 18 23.60 6.21 -12.21
C ASP A 18 22.27 6.84 -11.72
N ARG A 19 21.56 7.62 -12.54
CA ARG A 19 20.28 8.24 -12.16
C ARG A 19 19.03 7.40 -12.46
N ALA A 20 19.17 6.26 -13.14
CA ALA A 20 18.04 5.43 -13.55
C ALA A 20 17.69 4.27 -12.58
N ARG A 21 18.16 4.32 -11.33
CA ARG A 21 17.84 3.33 -10.28
C ARG A 21 16.99 3.89 -9.15
N GLN A 22 16.12 4.87 -9.42
CA GLN A 22 15.00 5.06 -8.50
C GLN A 22 13.95 3.99 -8.82
N PRO A 23 13.74 2.99 -7.95
CA PRO A 23 12.65 2.05 -8.13
C PRO A 23 11.36 2.85 -8.20
N THR A 24 10.56 2.60 -9.22
CA THR A 24 9.20 3.12 -9.31
C THR A 24 8.46 2.84 -8.01
N PRO A 25 7.54 3.72 -7.56
CA PRO A 25 6.77 3.50 -6.33
C PRO A 25 6.05 2.14 -6.31
N LEU A 26 5.78 1.57 -7.49
CA LEU A 26 5.25 0.22 -7.68
C LEU A 26 6.20 -0.88 -7.16
N ALA A 27 7.52 -0.74 -7.31
CA ALA A 27 8.50 -1.72 -6.87
C ALA A 27 8.72 -1.70 -5.34
N LYS A 28 8.44 -0.57 -4.67
CA LYS A 28 8.43 -0.49 -3.20
C LYS A 28 7.19 -1.15 -2.58
N ALA A 29 6.04 -1.11 -3.27
CA ALA A 29 4.80 -1.75 -2.82
C ALA A 29 4.86 -3.29 -2.82
N LEU A 30 5.85 -3.89 -3.52
CA LEU A 30 6.06 -5.34 -3.57
C LEU A 30 6.87 -5.88 -2.39
N SER A 31 7.27 -5.04 -1.44
CA SER A 31 8.02 -5.47 -0.24
C SER A 31 7.10 -6.03 0.85
N CYS A 32 6.09 -6.82 0.48
CA CYS A 32 5.80 -7.97 1.32
C CYS A 32 7.04 -8.85 1.22
N LYS A 33 7.95 -8.77 2.19
CA LYS A 33 8.69 -10.00 2.47
C LYS A 33 7.59 -11.01 2.76
N PRO A 34 7.49 -12.11 2.00
CA PRO A 34 6.71 -13.22 2.49
C PRO A 34 7.38 -13.52 3.84
N VAL A 35 6.70 -13.17 4.94
CA VAL A 35 6.70 -14.07 6.09
C VAL A 35 6.48 -15.43 5.45
N GLU A 36 7.30 -16.42 5.81
CA GLU A 36 7.19 -17.81 5.35
C GLU A 36 5.83 -18.38 5.77
N ALA A 37 4.78 -17.80 5.20
CA ALA A 37 3.40 -18.17 5.30
C ALA A 37 3.32 -19.30 4.31
N GLU A 38 3.17 -20.50 4.84
CA GLU A 38 2.66 -21.63 4.09
C GLU A 38 1.36 -21.16 3.42
N SER A 39 1.48 -20.74 2.16
CA SER A 39 0.48 -19.95 1.47
C SER A 39 -0.59 -20.90 0.95
N GLY A 40 -1.61 -21.12 1.76
CA GLY A 40 -2.88 -21.61 1.23
C GLY A 40 -3.38 -20.64 0.16
N GLU A 41 -3.85 -21.13 -0.98
CA GLU A 41 -4.54 -20.28 -1.93
C GLU A 41 -5.92 -19.92 -1.33
N PRO A 42 -6.31 -18.63 -1.25
CA PRO A 42 -7.59 -18.26 -0.68
C PRO A 42 -8.73 -18.85 -1.51
N SER A 43 -9.71 -19.46 -0.86
CA SER A 43 -10.88 -19.99 -1.56
C SER A 43 -11.70 -18.86 -2.20
N ALA A 44 -12.57 -19.18 -3.15
CA ALA A 44 -13.49 -18.19 -3.72
C ALA A 44 -14.32 -17.47 -2.64
N THR A 45 -14.75 -18.21 -1.60
CA THR A 45 -15.48 -17.63 -0.47
C THR A 45 -14.60 -16.65 0.33
N ASP A 46 -13.33 -16.98 0.56
CA ASP A 46 -12.41 -16.10 1.29
C ASP A 46 -12.11 -14.83 0.50
N GLN A 47 -11.94 -14.94 -0.81
CA GLN A 47 -11.77 -13.79 -1.71
C GLN A 47 -13.01 -12.90 -1.73
N SER A 48 -14.22 -13.49 -1.84
CA SER A 48 -15.48 -12.72 -1.79
C SER A 48 -15.63 -11.94 -0.48
N ARG A 49 -15.33 -12.57 0.66
CA ARG A 49 -15.39 -11.88 1.97
C ARG A 49 -14.42 -10.71 2.06
N LEU A 50 -13.23 -10.84 1.47
CA LEU A 50 -12.27 -9.74 1.43
C LEU A 50 -12.77 -8.60 0.55
N PHE A 51 -13.31 -8.90 -0.64
CA PHE A 51 -13.92 -7.87 -1.49
C PHE A 51 -15.05 -7.13 -0.79
N ASP A 52 -15.92 -7.85 -0.07
CA ASP A 52 -17.01 -7.23 0.71
C ASP A 52 -16.46 -6.30 1.79
N LEU A 53 -15.36 -6.68 2.46
CA LEU A 53 -14.70 -5.84 3.45
C LEU A 53 -14.09 -4.59 2.81
N LEU A 54 -13.37 -4.73 1.70
CA LEU A 54 -12.80 -3.59 0.98
C LEU A 54 -13.90 -2.64 0.50
N GLY A 55 -14.99 -3.16 -0.04
CA GLY A 55 -16.15 -2.34 -0.44
C GLY A 55 -16.79 -1.59 0.73
N LYS A 56 -16.89 -2.21 1.92
CA LYS A 56 -17.38 -1.54 3.13
C LYS A 56 -16.44 -0.43 3.62
N ILE A 57 -15.12 -0.68 3.55
CA ILE A 57 -14.10 0.32 3.88
C ILE A 57 -14.25 1.51 2.93
N ASP A 58 -14.28 1.27 1.63
CA ASP A 58 -14.40 2.31 0.61
C ASP A 58 -15.70 3.09 0.76
N TYR A 59 -16.82 2.41 0.99
CA TYR A 59 -18.10 3.06 1.28
C TYR A 59 -18.00 4.03 2.45
N ARG A 60 -17.34 3.64 3.56
CA ARG A 60 -17.19 4.53 4.72
C ARG A 60 -16.32 5.74 4.44
N VAL A 61 -15.18 5.53 3.78
CA VAL A 61 -14.30 6.65 3.40
C VAL A 61 -15.09 7.63 2.52
N LEU A 62 -15.83 7.13 1.52
CA LEU A 62 -16.65 7.95 0.62
C LEU A 62 -17.82 8.64 1.34
N ALA A 63 -18.37 8.01 2.38
CA ALA A 63 -19.39 8.61 3.26
C ALA A 63 -18.83 9.69 4.20
N GLY A 64 -17.51 9.92 4.18
CA GLY A 64 -16.83 10.89 5.04
C GLY A 64 -16.52 10.36 6.44
N GLU A 65 -16.69 9.05 6.68
CA GLU A 65 -16.31 8.40 7.93
C GLU A 65 -14.84 7.95 7.85
N PRO A 66 -13.91 8.63 8.55
CA PRO A 66 -12.50 8.27 8.47
C PRO A 66 -12.25 6.93 9.18
N LEU A 67 -11.52 6.05 8.53
CA LEU A 67 -11.09 4.78 9.08
C LEU A 67 -9.59 4.82 9.38
N TYR A 68 -9.22 4.35 10.57
CA TYR A 68 -7.84 4.38 11.05
C TYR A 68 -7.38 2.97 11.35
N ILE A 69 -6.15 2.66 10.96
CA ILE A 69 -5.47 1.40 11.28
C ILE A 69 -4.14 1.71 11.96
N GLN A 70 -3.69 0.82 12.83
CA GLN A 70 -2.38 0.90 13.42
C GLN A 70 -1.52 -0.26 12.90
N VAL A 71 -0.40 0.08 12.26
CA VAL A 71 0.52 -0.88 11.66
C VAL A 71 1.92 -0.61 12.20
N ARG A 72 2.54 -1.62 12.81
CA ARG A 72 3.89 -1.53 13.42
C ARG A 72 4.08 -0.33 14.37
N GLY A 73 3.02 0.03 15.10
CA GLY A 73 3.04 1.15 16.05
C GLY A 73 2.69 2.52 15.46
N THR A 74 2.67 2.67 14.14
CA THR A 74 2.28 3.89 13.44
C THR A 74 0.79 3.86 13.09
N ALA A 75 0.10 4.99 13.32
CA ALA A 75 -1.31 5.14 12.96
C ALA A 75 -1.42 5.69 11.54
N TYR A 76 -2.28 5.06 10.75
CA TYR A 76 -2.56 5.45 9.38
C TYR A 76 -4.04 5.68 9.18
N LYS A 77 -4.38 6.70 8.40
CA LYS A 77 -5.71 6.92 7.87
C LYS A 77 -5.87 6.12 6.59
N VAL A 78 -6.90 5.30 6.49
CA VAL A 78 -7.21 4.53 5.29
C VAL A 78 -7.87 5.46 4.27
N LEU A 79 -7.35 5.44 3.05
CA LEU A 79 -7.86 6.20 1.91
C LEU A 79 -8.79 5.33 1.06
N TYR A 80 -8.38 4.11 0.71
CA TYR A 80 -9.21 3.16 -0.04
C TYR A 80 -8.57 1.77 -0.07
N GLY A 81 -9.36 0.75 -0.39
CA GLY A 81 -8.93 -0.61 -0.68
C GLY A 81 -8.30 -0.74 -2.06
N VAL A 82 -7.27 -1.57 -2.16
CA VAL A 82 -6.54 -1.83 -3.41
C VAL A 82 -6.62 -3.31 -3.75
N TYR A 83 -7.04 -3.60 -4.98
CA TYR A 83 -6.95 -4.92 -5.58
C TYR A 83 -6.41 -4.80 -7.01
N TRP A 84 -5.46 -5.65 -7.36
CA TRP A 84 -5.09 -5.87 -8.75
C TRP A 84 -4.68 -7.32 -9.00
N ARG A 85 -4.86 -7.75 -10.25
CA ARG A 85 -4.42 -9.07 -10.73
C ARG A 85 -3.68 -8.93 -12.04
N SER A 86 -2.48 -9.46 -12.09
CA SER A 86 -1.68 -9.56 -13.31
C SER A 86 -2.36 -10.53 -14.28
N ILE A 87 -2.61 -10.08 -15.50
CA ILE A 87 -3.15 -10.93 -16.57
C ILE A 87 -2.11 -11.95 -17.03
N TYR A 88 -0.82 -11.57 -17.01
CA TYR A 88 0.28 -12.39 -17.52
C TYR A 88 0.71 -13.48 -16.55
N SER A 89 0.88 -13.13 -15.27
CA SER A 89 1.37 -14.06 -14.24
C SER A 89 0.28 -14.64 -13.37
N GLY A 90 -0.96 -14.12 -13.46
CA GLY A 90 -2.04 -14.48 -12.56
C GLY A 90 -1.87 -13.96 -11.13
N ALA A 91 -0.72 -13.35 -10.80
CA ALA A 91 -0.39 -12.84 -9.47
C ALA A 91 -1.43 -11.81 -9.02
N GLN A 92 -1.84 -11.92 -7.76
CA GLN A 92 -2.85 -11.06 -7.15
C GLN A 92 -2.20 -10.24 -6.04
N TYR A 93 -2.72 -9.04 -5.84
CA TYR A 93 -2.36 -8.18 -4.74
C TYR A 93 -3.62 -7.61 -4.10
N TRP A 94 -3.57 -7.54 -2.78
CA TRP A 94 -4.60 -6.98 -1.93
C TRP A 94 -3.94 -6.04 -0.95
N GLY A 95 -4.56 -4.90 -0.67
CA GLY A 95 -3.99 -3.96 0.30
C GLY A 95 -4.92 -2.79 0.59
N LEU A 96 -4.44 -1.89 1.43
CA LEU A 96 -5.07 -0.62 1.77
C LEU A 96 -4.11 0.52 1.42
N ARG A 97 -4.58 1.48 0.63
CA ARG A 97 -3.89 2.75 0.47
C ARG A 97 -4.12 3.57 1.73
N CYS A 98 -3.05 3.99 2.37
CA CYS A 98 -3.12 4.70 3.63
C CYS A 98 -2.25 5.96 3.63
N GLU A 99 -2.60 6.90 4.49
CA GLU A 99 -1.88 8.13 4.77
C GLU A 99 -1.38 8.11 6.21
N GLU A 100 -0.09 8.32 6.43
CA GLU A 100 0.49 8.35 7.76
C GLU A 100 -0.05 9.53 8.57
N ILE A 101 -0.41 9.30 9.82
CA ILE A 101 -0.78 10.38 10.74
C ILE A 101 0.46 10.71 11.55
N ALA A 102 1.20 11.73 11.11
CA ALA A 102 2.32 12.24 11.86
C ALA A 102 1.84 12.68 13.26
N ARG A 103 2.49 12.18 14.31
CA ARG A 103 2.20 12.57 15.72
C ARG A 103 2.42 14.06 16.01
N GLU A 104 2.99 14.82 15.05
CA GLU A 104 3.43 16.21 15.22
C GLU A 104 2.69 17.21 14.32
N MET A 105 1.48 16.90 13.86
CA MET A 105 0.62 17.81 13.05
C MET A 105 0.26 19.15 13.72
N TRP A 106 0.74 19.44 14.94
CA TRP A 106 0.50 20.70 15.65
C TRP A 106 1.59 21.76 15.43
N THR A 107 2.66 21.47 14.71
CA THR A 107 3.76 22.41 14.51
C THR A 107 4.22 22.41 13.06
N GLU A 108 3.95 23.54 12.39
CA GLU A 108 4.60 24.03 11.18
C GLU A 108 4.27 23.32 9.84
N GLY A 109 3.31 23.93 9.12
CA GLY A 109 3.18 23.82 7.65
C GLY A 109 2.58 22.52 7.11
N PRO A 110 1.96 22.54 5.91
CA PRO A 110 1.49 21.35 5.24
C PRO A 110 2.68 20.60 4.61
N GLU A 111 3.46 19.89 5.43
CA GLU A 111 4.35 18.86 4.89
C GLU A 111 3.50 17.73 4.28
N PRO A 112 3.84 17.21 3.09
CA PRO A 112 3.07 16.15 2.46
C PRO A 112 3.13 14.89 3.31
N THR A 113 1.98 14.47 3.85
CA THR A 113 1.85 13.24 4.61
C THR A 113 2.17 12.04 3.72
N ALA A 114 3.05 11.17 4.22
CA ALA A 114 3.50 10.01 3.46
C ALA A 114 2.33 9.06 3.19
N GLN A 115 2.07 8.78 1.91
CA GLN A 115 1.12 7.75 1.50
C GLN A 115 1.83 6.42 1.29
N ILE A 116 1.29 5.37 1.88
CA ILE A 116 1.84 4.02 1.81
C ILE A 116 0.76 3.02 1.37
N ASP A 117 1.20 1.91 0.79
CA ASP A 117 0.34 0.75 0.56
C ASP A 117 0.61 -0.27 1.67
N VAL A 118 -0.43 -0.58 2.44
CA VAL A 118 -0.40 -1.59 3.50
C VAL A 118 -0.92 -2.89 2.90
N PRO A 119 -0.08 -3.93 2.76
CA PRO A 119 -0.50 -5.16 2.10
C PRO A 119 -1.40 -6.02 2.99
N ILE A 120 -2.34 -6.71 2.33
CA ILE A 120 -3.18 -7.75 2.91
C ILE A 120 -2.71 -9.09 2.35
N CYS A 121 -2.29 -9.98 3.24
CA CYS A 121 -1.78 -11.31 2.89
C CYS A 121 -2.75 -12.38 3.35
N TYR A 122 -2.83 -13.50 2.62
CA TYR A 122 -3.57 -14.67 3.06
C TYR A 122 -2.60 -15.72 3.64
N THR A 123 -2.94 -16.24 4.81
CA THR A 123 -2.19 -17.29 5.51
C THR A 123 -3.10 -18.47 5.82
N THR A 124 -2.58 -19.53 6.44
CA THR A 124 -3.39 -20.63 7.00
C THR A 124 -4.44 -20.15 8.00
N ASP A 125 -4.17 -19.01 8.67
CA ASP A 125 -5.10 -18.36 9.58
C ASP A 125 -6.07 -17.39 8.88
N GLY A 126 -6.02 -17.29 7.56
CA GLY A 126 -6.88 -16.42 6.76
C GLY A 126 -6.21 -15.09 6.44
N TRP A 127 -7.01 -14.03 6.26
CA TRP A 127 -6.49 -12.73 5.85
C TRP A 127 -5.83 -11.98 7.01
N MET A 128 -4.65 -11.40 6.72
CA MET A 128 -3.77 -10.74 7.67
C MET A 128 -3.28 -9.39 7.12
N ILE A 129 -3.08 -8.41 8.01
CA ILE A 129 -2.32 -7.18 7.77
C ILE A 129 -1.18 -7.15 8.78
N GLU A 130 0.06 -7.19 8.33
CA GLU A 130 1.26 -6.96 9.18
C GLU A 130 1.16 -7.70 10.53
N GLU A 131 0.90 -9.02 10.43
CA GLU A 131 0.76 -9.99 11.53
C GLU A 131 -0.55 -9.91 12.34
N GLN A 132 -1.47 -9.00 12.00
CA GLN A 132 -2.80 -8.92 12.62
C GLN A 132 -3.87 -9.56 11.76
N SER A 133 -4.74 -10.37 12.39
CA SER A 133 -5.84 -11.03 11.68
C SER A 133 -6.99 -10.09 11.35
N LEU A 134 -7.46 -10.16 10.11
CA LEU A 134 -8.65 -9.47 9.65
C LEU A 134 -9.95 -10.20 9.98
N ARG A 135 -9.90 -11.40 10.60
CA ARG A 135 -11.08 -12.21 10.93
C ARG A 135 -12.16 -11.38 11.65
N PHE A 136 -11.77 -10.55 12.61
CA PHE A 136 -12.72 -9.70 13.32
C PHE A 136 -13.43 -8.71 12.39
N LEU A 137 -12.72 -8.11 11.43
CA LEU A 137 -13.31 -7.15 10.49
C LEU A 137 -14.18 -7.83 9.43
N LEU A 138 -13.77 -9.02 8.97
CA LEU A 138 -14.49 -9.81 7.97
C LEU A 138 -15.81 -10.38 8.49
N HIS A 139 -15.86 -10.77 9.77
CA HIS A 139 -17.04 -11.39 10.38
C HIS A 139 -17.91 -10.43 11.18
N ARG A 140 -17.51 -9.16 11.31
CA ARG A 140 -18.36 -8.16 11.96
C ARG A 140 -19.54 -7.87 11.05
N GLU A 141 -20.75 -8.02 11.58
CA GLU A 141 -21.92 -7.35 11.01
C GLU A 141 -21.79 -5.87 11.32
N TRP A 142 -21.53 -5.07 10.29
CA TRP A 142 -21.56 -3.63 10.43
C TRP A 142 -23.03 -3.28 10.49
N ARG A 143 -23.55 -3.05 11.70
CA ARG A 143 -24.90 -2.54 11.88
C ARG A 143 -24.96 -1.19 11.17
N TYR A 144 -25.52 -1.18 9.96
CA TYR A 144 -26.01 0.03 9.32
C TYR A 144 -27.13 0.54 10.20
N GLU A 145 -26.81 1.41 11.14
CA GLU A 145 -27.84 2.12 11.89
C GLU A 145 -28.57 3.02 10.89
N ARG A 146 -29.73 2.54 10.46
CA ARG A 146 -30.86 3.36 9.98
C ARG A 146 -31.10 4.44 11.03
N MET A 147 -30.44 5.58 10.90
CA MET A 147 -30.73 6.78 11.68
C MET A 147 -30.70 7.99 10.76
N LYS A 148 -31.62 8.05 9.79
CA LYS A 148 -31.96 9.29 9.08
C LYS A 148 -33.40 9.34 8.51
N ASP A 149 -34.32 8.54 9.03
CA ASP A 149 -35.74 8.61 8.62
C ASP A 149 -36.65 8.72 9.86
N GLU A 150 -36.45 9.76 10.67
CA GLU A 150 -37.44 10.22 11.66
C GLU A 150 -37.09 11.65 12.10
N GLU A 151 -37.33 12.63 11.22
CA GLU A 151 -37.65 14.02 11.59
C GLU A 151 -38.48 14.71 10.50
#